data_AF-A0AAV3ZVY6-F1
#
_entry.id   AF-A0AAV3ZVY6-F1
#
_cell.length_a   1.000
_cell.length_b   1.000
_cell.length_c   1.000
_cell.angle_alpha   90.00
_cell.angle_beta   90.00
_cell.angle_gamma   90.00
#
_symmetry.space_group_name_H-M   'P 1'
#
loop_
_entity.id
_entity.type
_entity.pdbx_description
1 polymer ?
#
loop_
_entity_poly.entity_id
_entity_poly.type
_entity_poly.pdbx_seq_one_letter_code
_entity_poly.pdbx_strand_id
1 'polypeptide(L)'
;MKKKKKKKKKKKKKKKKKKKKKKKKKEEEEKKRKEEEDIDSSKIMEQFFFSGKYTSLCDVWSFGVLMWEIFSCGKSPYAGMTNSKAREWIEEGHRLDAPPGTPDQAAKLMQRCWQYHEDDRPHFSAIYKTLKMLVDRLEKLENASAKS
;
A
#
# COMPACT_ATOMS: atom_id res chain seq x y z
N MET A 1 -52.20 -20.85 32.27
CA MET A 1 -51.02 -21.33 31.49
C MET A 1 -50.62 -20.51 30.24
N LYS A 2 -51.54 -19.92 29.46
CA LYS A 2 -51.26 -19.27 28.14
C LYS A 2 -50.30 -18.05 28.18
N LYS A 3 -50.37 -17.20 29.22
CA LYS A 3 -49.49 -16.01 29.39
C LYS A 3 -48.00 -16.37 29.57
N LYS A 4 -47.69 -17.43 30.34
CA LYS A 4 -46.31 -17.94 30.53
C LYS A 4 -45.72 -18.48 29.21
N LYS A 5 -46.52 -19.19 28.39
CA LYS A 5 -46.12 -19.67 27.05
C LYS A 5 -45.83 -18.50 26.08
N LYS A 6 -46.66 -17.45 26.06
CA LYS A 6 -46.41 -16.21 25.26
C LYS A 6 -45.13 -15.48 25.69
N LYS A 7 -44.87 -15.32 27.00
CA LYS A 7 -43.62 -14.73 27.52
C LYS A 7 -42.38 -15.55 27.12
N LYS A 8 -42.43 -16.89 27.21
CA LYS A 8 -41.35 -17.79 26.76
C LYS A 8 -41.08 -17.65 25.25
N LYS A 9 -42.13 -17.60 24.40
CA LYS A 9 -42.00 -17.36 22.95
C LYS A 9 -41.35 -16.01 22.63
N LYS A 10 -41.76 -14.92 23.30
CA LYS A 10 -41.14 -13.58 23.15
C LYS A 10 -39.66 -13.57 23.56
N LYS A 11 -39.30 -14.22 24.68
CA LYS A 11 -37.90 -14.38 25.11
C LYS A 11 -37.05 -15.16 24.08
N LYS A 12 -37.58 -16.27 23.54
CA LYS A 12 -36.91 -17.04 22.47
C LYS A 12 -36.69 -16.20 21.20
N LYS A 13 -37.70 -15.42 20.75
CA LYS A 13 -37.57 -14.50 19.61
C LYS A 13 -36.50 -13.42 19.84
N LYS A 14 -36.47 -12.80 21.03
CA LYS A 14 -35.43 -11.81 21.40
C LYS A 14 -34.03 -12.42 21.40
N LYS A 15 -33.85 -13.63 21.94
CA LYS A 15 -32.57 -14.36 21.91
C LYS A 15 -32.11 -14.66 20.48
N LYS A 16 -33.02 -15.12 19.59
CA LYS A 16 -32.71 -15.35 18.17
C LYS A 16 -32.29 -14.05 17.45
N LYS A 17 -32.98 -12.93 17.69
CA LYS A 17 -32.60 -11.62 17.11
C LYS A 17 -31.21 -11.16 17.60
N LYS A 18 -30.90 -11.29 18.89
CA LYS A 18 -29.57 -10.97 19.43
C LYS A 18 -28.46 -11.85 18.82
N LYS A 19 -28.70 -13.16 18.65
CA LYS A 19 -27.75 -14.07 17.99
C LYS A 19 -27.51 -13.67 16.52
N LYS A 20 -28.56 -13.34 15.76
CA LYS A 20 -28.41 -12.86 14.37
C LYS A 20 -27.61 -11.55 14.29
N LYS A 21 -27.87 -10.58 15.17
CA LYS A 21 -27.09 -9.33 15.23
C LYS A 21 -25.61 -9.58 15.56
N LYS A 22 -25.31 -10.45 16.52
CA LYS A 22 -23.93 -10.83 16.86
C LYS A 22 -23.23 -11.54 15.69
N LYS A 23 -23.91 -12.44 14.97
CA LYS A 23 -23.36 -13.12 13.79
C LYS A 23 -23.04 -12.13 12.68
N LYS A 24 -23.97 -11.21 12.37
CA LYS A 24 -23.77 -10.16 11.37
C LYS A 24 -22.60 -9.23 11.74
N LYS A 25 -22.51 -8.79 13.01
CA LYS A 25 -21.38 -7.97 13.48
C LYS A 25 -20.04 -8.70 13.37
N LYS A 26 -20.01 -10.00 13.71
CA LYS A 26 -18.80 -10.82 13.62
C LYS A 26 -18.38 -11.06 12.16
N GLU A 27 -19.33 -11.30 11.25
CA GLU A 27 -19.08 -11.40 9.81
C GLU A 27 -18.58 -10.08 9.23
N GLU A 28 -19.09 -8.94 9.71
CA GLU A 28 -18.67 -7.59 9.31
C GLU A 28 -17.27 -7.23 9.87
N GLU A 29 -16.97 -7.62 11.11
CA GLU A 29 -15.62 -7.49 11.71
C GLU A 29 -14.59 -8.41 11.03
N GLU A 30 -14.97 -9.64 10.68
CA GLU A 30 -14.11 -10.57 9.95
C GLU A 30 -13.89 -10.14 8.50
N LYS A 31 -14.90 -9.53 7.87
CA LYS A 31 -14.76 -8.92 6.54
C LYS A 31 -13.83 -7.70 6.58
N LYS A 32 -13.96 -6.83 7.59
CA LYS A 32 -13.03 -5.72 7.83
C LYS A 32 -11.59 -6.19 8.04
N ARG A 33 -11.41 -7.26 8.83
CA ARG A 33 -10.08 -7.84 9.10
C ARG A 33 -9.43 -8.46 7.85
N LYS A 34 -10.23 -8.92 6.88
CA LYS A 34 -9.75 -9.43 5.59
C LYS A 34 -9.52 -8.31 4.57
N GLU A 35 -10.27 -7.21 4.67
CA GLU A 35 -10.00 -5.99 3.88
C GLU A 35 -8.76 -5.24 4.38
N GLU A 36 -8.34 -5.50 5.62
CA GLU A 36 -7.09 -5.05 6.27
C GLU A 36 -5.93 -6.04 6.05
N GLU A 37 -6.01 -6.89 5.02
CA GLU A 37 -4.81 -7.58 4.51
C GLU A 37 -3.87 -6.52 3.92
N ASP A 38 -2.60 -6.57 4.33
CA ASP A 38 -1.56 -5.66 3.85
C ASP A 38 -1.61 -5.54 2.33
N ILE A 39 -1.49 -4.30 1.85
CA ILE A 39 -1.54 -4.00 0.43
C ILE A 39 -0.34 -4.66 -0.23
N ASP A 40 -0.64 -5.59 -1.13
CA ASP A 40 0.38 -6.31 -1.87
C ASP A 40 0.64 -5.55 -3.16
N SER A 41 1.74 -4.79 -3.14
CA SER A 41 2.25 -4.06 -4.31
C SER A 41 2.35 -4.96 -5.55
N SER A 42 2.61 -6.26 -5.37
CA SER A 42 2.66 -7.25 -6.44
C SER A 42 1.28 -7.53 -7.04
N LYS A 43 0.22 -7.57 -6.22
CA LYS A 43 -1.18 -7.69 -6.72
C LYS A 43 -1.66 -6.43 -7.40
N ILE A 44 -1.26 -5.25 -6.93
CA ILE A 44 -1.54 -4.00 -7.64
C ILE A 44 -0.87 -4.06 -9.00
N MET A 45 0.42 -4.39 -9.05
CA MET A 45 1.20 -4.55 -10.26
C MET A 45 0.59 -5.56 -11.24
N GLU A 46 0.27 -6.78 -10.80
CA GLU A 46 -0.35 -7.85 -11.60
C GLU A 46 -1.67 -7.41 -12.21
N GLN A 47 -2.47 -6.64 -11.47
CA GLN A 47 -3.76 -6.15 -11.92
C GLN A 47 -3.70 -4.80 -12.67
N PHE A 48 -2.59 -4.07 -12.62
CA PHE A 48 -2.41 -2.79 -13.32
C PHE A 48 -1.78 -3.01 -14.70
N PHE A 49 -0.78 -3.90 -14.79
CA PHE A 49 -0.09 -4.25 -16.04
C PHE A 49 -0.70 -5.47 -16.70
N PHE A 50 -2.01 -5.41 -16.97
CA PHE A 50 -2.88 -6.46 -17.54
C PHE A 50 -2.40 -7.16 -18.83
N SER A 51 -1.17 -6.96 -19.29
CA SER A 51 -0.62 -7.60 -20.49
C SER A 51 -0.14 -9.04 -20.26
N GLY A 52 -0.08 -9.54 -19.02
CA GLY A 52 0.51 -10.85 -18.73
C GLY A 52 2.00 -10.94 -19.12
N LYS A 53 2.63 -9.81 -19.46
CA LYS A 53 4.05 -9.71 -19.76
C LYS A 53 4.75 -9.13 -18.54
N TYR A 54 5.39 -10.00 -17.77
CA TYR A 54 6.36 -9.56 -16.77
C TYR A 54 7.58 -9.01 -17.50
N THR A 55 7.77 -7.71 -17.45
CA THR A 55 8.97 -7.03 -17.97
C THR A 55 9.79 -6.51 -16.79
N SER A 56 11.09 -6.28 -16.99
CA SER A 56 11.92 -5.65 -15.97
C SER A 56 11.42 -4.25 -15.55
N LEU A 57 10.51 -3.65 -16.30
CA LEU A 57 9.88 -2.35 -16.01
C LEU A 57 8.72 -2.48 -14.99
N CYS A 58 8.16 -3.68 -14.82
CA CYS A 58 7.31 -4.00 -13.67
C CYS A 58 8.16 -3.97 -12.39
N ASP A 59 9.31 -4.63 -12.40
CA ASP A 59 10.22 -4.64 -11.24
C ASP A 59 10.66 -3.23 -10.83
N VAL A 60 10.81 -2.31 -11.79
CA VAL A 60 11.12 -0.89 -11.52
C VAL A 60 10.04 -0.21 -10.67
N TRP A 61 8.77 -0.47 -10.93
CA TRP A 61 7.68 0.09 -10.13
C TRP A 61 7.73 -0.44 -8.70
N SER A 62 7.84 -1.77 -8.55
CA SER A 62 7.96 -2.43 -7.25
C SER A 62 9.17 -1.92 -6.48
N PHE A 63 10.28 -1.66 -7.18
CA PHE A 63 11.45 -1.01 -6.60
C PHE A 63 11.16 0.42 -6.11
N GLY A 64 10.37 1.20 -6.83
CA GLY A 64 9.90 2.52 -6.36
C GLY A 64 9.11 2.42 -5.05
N VAL A 65 8.23 1.42 -4.93
CA VAL A 65 7.49 1.17 -3.68
C VAL A 65 8.45 0.76 -2.56
N LEU A 66 9.40 -0.12 -2.83
CA LEU A 66 10.43 -0.51 -1.88
C LEU A 66 11.25 0.69 -1.37
N MET A 67 11.63 1.61 -2.27
CA MET A 67 12.30 2.86 -1.87
C MET A 67 11.44 3.65 -0.88
N TRP A 68 10.13 3.79 -1.15
CA TRP A 68 9.21 4.47 -0.26
C TRP A 68 9.12 3.78 1.11
N GLU A 69 9.08 2.45 1.14
CA GLU A 69 9.10 1.66 2.39
C GLU A 69 10.39 1.91 3.19
N ILE A 70 11.55 1.95 2.53
CA ILE A 70 12.84 2.24 3.17
C ILE A 70 12.82 3.65 3.80
N PHE A 71 12.44 4.67 3.03
CA PHE A 71 12.42 6.06 3.52
C PHE A 71 11.34 6.32 4.56
N SER A 72 10.25 5.55 4.54
CA SER A 72 9.18 5.66 5.52
C SER A 72 9.46 4.90 6.83
N CYS A 73 10.63 4.25 6.95
CA CYS A 73 11.01 3.37 8.06
C CYS A 73 10.08 2.15 8.19
N GLY A 74 9.72 1.54 7.05
CA GLY A 74 8.91 0.31 7.00
C GLY A 74 7.41 0.53 7.22
N LYS A 75 6.88 1.71 6.86
CA LYS A 75 5.43 1.90 6.85
C LYS A 75 4.80 1.11 5.70
N SER A 76 3.53 0.75 5.87
CA SER A 76 2.76 0.08 4.81
C SER A 76 2.39 1.10 3.71
N PRO A 77 2.72 0.84 2.44
CA PRO A 77 2.34 1.69 1.33
C PRO A 77 0.82 1.69 1.17
N TYR A 78 0.23 2.84 0.81
CA TYR A 78 -1.21 3.03 0.62
C TYR A 78 -2.08 2.68 1.86
N ALA A 79 -1.52 2.82 3.07
CA ALA A 79 -2.19 2.45 4.33
C ALA A 79 -3.66 2.92 4.40
N GLY A 80 -4.56 2.00 4.74
CA GLY A 80 -6.00 2.26 4.85
C GLY A 80 -6.78 2.18 3.53
N MET A 81 -6.13 1.79 2.42
CA MET A 81 -6.78 1.46 1.16
C MET A 81 -6.89 -0.06 0.96
N THR A 82 -7.82 -0.50 0.11
CA THR A 82 -7.82 -1.87 -0.40
C THR A 82 -7.06 -1.90 -1.73
N ASN A 83 -6.59 -3.06 -2.19
CA ASN A 83 -5.91 -3.19 -3.49
C ASN A 83 -6.70 -2.56 -4.65
N SER A 84 -8.02 -2.76 -4.69
CA SER A 84 -8.88 -2.16 -5.72
C SER A 84 -8.94 -0.64 -5.63
N LYS A 85 -9.00 -0.09 -4.41
CA LYS A 85 -9.03 1.36 -4.20
C LYS A 85 -7.69 2.01 -4.51
N ALA A 86 -6.58 1.35 -4.15
CA ALA A 86 -5.25 1.80 -4.49
C ALA A 86 -5.05 1.83 -6.01
N ARG A 87 -5.56 0.83 -6.75
CA ARG A 87 -5.57 0.85 -8.22
C ARG A 87 -6.31 2.06 -8.78
N GLU A 88 -7.57 2.24 -8.40
CA GLU A 88 -8.40 3.35 -8.89
C GLU A 88 -7.70 4.69 -8.65
N TRP A 89 -7.12 4.87 -7.46
CA TRP A 89 -6.34 6.05 -7.11
C TRP A 89 -5.11 6.26 -7.99
N ILE A 90 -4.38 5.18 -8.34
CA ILE A 90 -3.24 5.24 -9.26
C ILE A 90 -3.69 5.52 -10.70
N GLU A 91 -4.82 4.97 -11.14
CA GLU A 91 -5.43 5.22 -12.46
C GLU A 91 -5.86 6.68 -12.61
N GLU A 92 -6.35 7.30 -11.53
CA GLU A 92 -6.64 8.75 -11.45
C GLU A 92 -5.38 9.63 -11.53
N GLY A 93 -4.19 9.04 -11.55
CA GLY A 93 -2.91 9.74 -11.67
C GLY A 93 -2.26 10.08 -10.33
N HIS A 94 -2.85 9.68 -9.21
CA HIS A 94 -2.25 9.90 -7.90
C HIS A 94 -1.09 8.94 -7.60
N ARG A 95 -0.13 9.39 -6.80
CA ARG A 95 1.09 8.63 -6.43
C ARG A 95 1.44 8.87 -4.98
N LEU A 96 2.17 7.93 -4.37
CA LEU A 96 2.62 8.07 -2.98
C LEU A 96 3.49 9.33 -2.82
N ASP A 97 3.21 10.09 -1.77
CA ASP A 97 4.05 11.23 -1.38
C ASP A 97 5.37 10.76 -0.78
N ALA A 98 6.45 11.48 -1.03
CA ALA A 98 7.74 11.16 -0.46
C ALA A 98 7.71 11.35 1.08
N PRO A 99 8.21 10.37 1.86
CA PRO A 99 8.28 10.51 3.32
C PRO A 99 9.15 11.70 3.77
N PRO A 100 8.90 12.29 4.94
CA PRO A 100 9.74 13.36 5.48
C PRO A 100 11.21 12.92 5.61
N GLY A 101 12.15 13.80 5.24
CA GLY A 101 13.58 13.50 5.28
C GLY A 101 14.12 12.77 4.04
N THR A 102 13.27 12.43 3.07
CA THR A 102 13.71 11.88 1.79
C THR A 102 14.45 12.95 0.98
N PRO A 103 15.68 12.70 0.49
CA PRO A 103 16.36 13.62 -0.42
C PRO A 103 15.56 13.85 -1.71
N ASP A 104 15.47 15.10 -2.18
CA ASP A 104 14.66 15.47 -3.37
C ASP A 104 14.95 14.61 -4.61
N GLN A 105 16.22 14.26 -4.81
CA GLN A 105 16.65 13.42 -5.92
C GLN A 105 16.11 11.98 -5.80
N ALA A 106 16.06 11.44 -4.59
CA ALA A 106 15.44 10.13 -4.33
C ALA A 106 13.93 10.21 -4.49
N ALA A 107 13.28 11.28 -4.02
CA ALA A 107 11.85 11.52 -4.24
C ALA A 107 11.50 11.57 -5.73
N LYS A 108 12.26 12.34 -6.53
CA LYS A 108 12.09 12.40 -7.99
C LYS A 108 12.32 11.04 -8.65
N LEU A 109 13.30 10.27 -8.18
CA LEU A 109 13.56 8.93 -8.70
C LEU A 109 12.37 7.99 -8.45
N MET A 110 11.79 8.01 -7.24
CA MET A 110 10.59 7.23 -6.91
C MET A 110 9.43 7.59 -7.85
N GLN A 111 9.16 8.88 -8.05
CA GLN A 111 8.08 9.32 -8.96
C GLN A 111 8.31 8.89 -10.41
N ARG A 112 9.56 8.80 -10.87
CA ARG A 112 9.91 8.27 -12.20
C ARG A 112 9.70 6.76 -12.29
N CYS A 113 9.92 6.01 -11.20
CA CYS A 113 9.59 4.59 -11.17
C CYS A 113 8.08 4.32 -11.29
N TRP A 114 7.25 5.29 -10.89
CA TRP A 114 5.79 5.18 -10.94
C TRP A 114 5.14 5.86 -12.15
N GLN A 115 5.86 6.03 -13.26
CA GLN A 115 5.24 6.50 -14.50
C GLN A 115 4.21 5.50 -15.01
N TYR A 116 3.10 6.03 -15.53
CA TYR A 116 1.98 5.23 -16.01
C TYR A 116 2.40 4.35 -17.18
N HIS A 117 2.99 4.96 -18.22
CA HIS A 117 3.60 4.23 -19.31
C HIS A 117 4.90 3.55 -18.87
N GLU A 118 5.08 2.31 -19.30
CA GLU A 118 6.27 1.51 -18.96
C GLU A 118 7.54 2.10 -19.57
N ASP A 119 7.47 2.62 -20.80
CA ASP A 119 8.61 3.18 -21.53
C ASP A 119 9.17 4.47 -20.88
N ASP A 120 8.35 5.18 -20.11
CA ASP A 120 8.77 6.38 -19.38
C ASP A 120 9.53 6.05 -18.08
N ARG A 121 9.51 4.78 -17.67
CA ARG A 121 10.20 4.34 -16.45
C ARG A 121 11.70 4.23 -16.70
N PRO A 122 12.54 4.62 -15.72
CA PRO A 122 13.97 4.45 -15.84
C PRO A 122 14.33 2.96 -15.75
N HIS A 123 15.25 2.51 -16.61
CA HIS A 123 15.89 1.21 -16.42
C HIS A 123 16.75 1.20 -15.16
N PHE A 124 16.98 0.02 -14.59
CA PHE A 124 17.82 -0.17 -13.40
C PHE A 124 19.23 0.43 -13.54
N SER A 125 19.80 0.47 -14.74
CA SER A 125 21.09 1.12 -14.99
C SER A 125 21.07 2.62 -14.67
N ALA A 126 19.97 3.32 -15.00
CA ALA A 126 19.79 4.73 -14.69
C ALA A 126 19.46 4.96 -13.20
N ILE A 127 18.66 4.06 -12.62
CA ILE A 127 18.35 4.04 -11.18
C ILE A 127 19.65 3.92 -10.37
N TYR A 128 20.47 2.91 -10.68
CA TYR A 128 21.75 2.67 -10.02
C TYR A 128 22.68 3.89 -10.10
N LYS A 129 22.85 4.48 -11.30
CA LYS A 129 23.67 5.69 -11.47
C LYS A 129 23.19 6.84 -10.58
N THR A 130 21.87 7.06 -10.54
CA THR A 130 21.27 8.12 -9.72
C THR A 130 21.51 7.89 -8.23
N LEU A 131 21.30 6.66 -7.75
CA LEU A 131 21.53 6.29 -6.35
C LEU A 131 23.01 6.39 -5.98
N LYS A 132 23.92 5.92 -6.85
CA LYS A 132 25.36 6.02 -6.63
C LYS A 132 25.81 7.47 -6.48
N MET A 133 25.33 8.35 -7.35
CA MET A 133 25.60 9.79 -7.25
C MET A 133 25.08 10.40 -5.94
N LEU A 134 23.93 9.93 -5.44
CA LEU A 134 23.38 10.40 -4.17
C LEU A 134 24.24 9.98 -3.00
N VAL A 135 24.63 8.70 -2.93
CA VAL A 135 25.52 8.18 -1.90
C VAL A 135 26.84 8.95 -1.89
N ASP A 136 27.48 9.10 -3.05
CA ASP A 136 28.76 9.81 -3.18
C ASP A 136 28.66 11.27 -2.72
N ARG A 137 27.49 11.90 -2.89
CA ARG A 137 27.25 13.26 -2.42
C ARG A 137 27.05 13.31 -0.91
N LEU A 138 26.32 12.36 -0.33
CA LEU A 138 26.08 12.29 1.11
C LEU A 138 27.38 12.03 1.87
N GLU A 139 28.21 11.10 1.40
CA GLU A 139 29.53 10.81 1.99
C GLU A 139 30.43 12.05 1.98
N LYS A 140 30.41 12.85 0.91
CA LYS A 140 31.18 14.11 0.84
C LYS A 140 30.70 15.13 1.86
N LEU A 141 29.39 15.24 2.09
CA LEU A 141 28.83 16.17 3.06
C LEU A 141 29.17 15.76 4.49
N GLU A 142 29.09 14.47 4.82
CA GLU A 142 29.48 13.94 6.12
C GLU A 142 30.96 14.20 6.41
N ASN A 143 31.84 13.89 5.45
CA ASN A 143 33.28 14.12 5.56
C ASN A 143 33.66 15.61 5.65
N ALA A 144 32.84 16.52 5.10
CA ALA A 144 33.04 17.95 5.23
C ALA A 144 32.63 18.46 6.61
N SER A 145 31.50 17.97 7.15
CA SER A 145 31.01 18.32 8.49
C SER A 145 31.90 17.77 9.61
N ALA A 146 32.60 16.66 9.39
CA ALA A 146 33.53 16.10 10.37
C ALA A 146 34.88 16.84 10.44
N LYS A 147 35.14 17.76 9.49
CA LYS A 147 36.37 18.56 9.40
C LYS A 147 36.19 20.02 9.82
N SER A 148 34.97 20.43 10.14
CA SER A 148 34.62 21.76 10.69
C SER A 148 34.39 21.67 12.20
#